data_AF-A0A3A4VWY9-F1
#
_entry.id   AF-A0A3A4VWY9-F1
#
_cell.length_a   1.000
_cell.length_b   1.000
_cell.length_c   1.000
_cell.angle_alpha   90.00
_cell.angle_beta   90.00
_cell.angle_gamma   90.00
#
_symmetry.space_group_name_H-M   'P 1'
#
loop_
_entity.id
_entity.type
_entity.pdbx_description
1 polymer ?
#
loop_
_entity_poly.entity_id
_entity_poly.type
_entity_poly.pdbx_seq_one_letter_code
_entity_poly.pdbx_strand_id
1 'polypeptide(L)' 'MIGTGISEKELQNLETALARYGAVVSFEQLSETFQEERTYLRKRISQFARKGWLFRIKKGVYVIS' A
#
# COMPACT_ATOMS: atom_id res chain seq x y z
N MET A 1 -20.58 -0.65 -10.68
CA MET A 1 -19.99 -0.23 -9.39
C MET A 1 -18.68 -1.00 -9.20
N ILE A 2 -17.53 -0.36 -9.40
CA ILE A 2 -16.23 -0.97 -9.08
C ILE A 2 -16.08 -0.82 -7.56
N GLY A 3 -16.59 -1.79 -6.81
CA GLY A 3 -16.44 -1.80 -5.35
C GLY A 3 -14.98 -2.08 -5.01
N THR A 4 -14.18 -1.04 -4.84
CA THR A 4 -12.80 -1.15 -4.40
C THR A 4 -12.78 -1.53 -2.93
N GLY A 5 -12.92 -2.83 -2.61
CA GLY A 5 -13.02 -3.34 -1.24
C GLY A 5 -11.75 -3.10 -0.42
N ILE A 6 -11.60 -1.90 0.10
CA ILE A 6 -10.58 -1.42 1.04
C ILE A 6 -11.31 -0.88 2.27
N SER A 7 -10.79 -1.12 3.46
CA SER A 7 -11.32 -0.51 4.68
C SER A 7 -10.85 0.94 4.82
N GLU A 8 -11.59 1.73 5.60
CA GLU A 8 -11.24 3.13 5.88
C GLU A 8 -9.81 3.29 6.42
N LYS A 9 -9.42 2.42 7.37
CA LYS A 9 -8.07 2.42 7.95
C LYS A 9 -6.99 2.16 6.89
N GLU A 10 -7.25 1.26 5.95
CA GLU A 10 -6.31 0.95 4.88
C GLU A 10 -6.17 2.10 3.88
N LEU A 11 -7.29 2.76 3.55
CA LEU A 11 -7.29 3.95 2.71
C LEU A 11 -6.47 5.07 3.38
N GLN A 12 -6.73 5.33 4.66
CA GLN A 12 -6.02 6.36 5.43
C GLN A 12 -4.52 6.07 5.54
N ASN A 13 -4.12 4.80 5.62
CA ASN A 13 -2.71 4.43 5.59
C ASN A 13 -2.07 4.70 4.21
N LEU A 14 -2.77 4.43 3.10
CA LEU A 14 -2.28 4.76 1.77
C LEU A 14 -2.17 6.28 1.55
N GLU A 15 -3.16 7.05 1.99
CA GLU A 15 -3.12 8.51 1.96
C GLU A 15 -1.97 9.07 2.80
N THR A 16 -1.75 8.48 3.99
CA THR A 16 -0.62 8.85 4.85
C THR A 16 0.72 8.57 4.18
N ALA A 17 0.86 7.41 3.53
CA ALA A 17 2.07 7.07 2.79
C ALA A 17 2.29 8.02 1.59
N LEU A 18 1.23 8.34 0.86
CA LEU A 18 1.25 9.27 -0.27
C LEU A 18 1.67 10.67 0.18
N ALA A 19 1.10 11.17 1.28
CA ALA A 19 1.41 12.50 1.82
C ALA A 19 2.85 12.60 2.36
N ARG A 20 3.38 11.52 2.97
CA ARG A 20 4.71 11.51 3.59
C ARG A 20 5.84 11.25 2.61
N TYR A 21 5.63 10.36 1.64
CA TYR A 21 6.71 9.83 0.80
C TYR A 21 6.49 10.09 -0.69
N GLY A 22 5.30 10.56 -1.09
CA GLY A 22 4.90 10.72 -2.48
C GLY A 22 4.34 9.44 -3.10
N ALA A 23 4.12 9.47 -4.41
CA ALA A 23 3.46 8.37 -5.12
C ALA A 23 4.32 7.10 -5.21
N VAL A 24 5.65 7.22 -5.13
CA VAL A 24 6.56 6.06 -5.19
C VAL A 24 7.02 5.71 -3.79
N VAL A 25 6.66 4.50 -3.33
CA VAL A 25 6.91 4.03 -1.95
C VAL A 25 7.60 2.68 -1.91
N SER A 26 8.49 2.49 -0.95
CA SER A 26 9.11 1.20 -0.66
C SER A 26 8.26 0.34 0.28
N PHE A 27 8.53 -0.96 0.31
CA PHE A 27 7.93 -1.88 1.28
C PHE A 27 8.23 -1.43 2.72
N GLU A 28 9.44 -0.93 2.97
CA GLU A 28 9.89 -0.42 4.26
C GLU A 28 9.07 0.81 4.69
N GLN A 29 8.84 1.77 3.79
CA GLN A 29 8.00 2.94 4.06
C GLN A 29 6.53 2.56 4.31
N LEU A 30 6.02 1.60 3.54
CA LEU A 30 4.69 1.02 3.81
C LEU A 30 4.66 0.30 5.17
N SER A 31 5.75 -0.34 5.58
CA SER A 31 5.85 -0.98 6.89
C SER A 31 5.82 0.00 8.04
N GLU A 32 6.49 1.14 7.90
CA GLU A 32 6.45 2.24 8.87
C GLU A 32 5.05 2.85 8.99
N THR A 33 4.33 2.94 7.87
CA THR A 33 2.99 3.55 7.83
C THR A 33 1.92 2.62 8.38
N PHE A 34 1.91 1.36 7.95
CA PHE A 34 0.89 0.39 8.35
C PHE A 34 1.10 -0.14 9.77
N GLN A 35 2.35 -0.12 10.26
CA GLN A 35 2.73 -0.64 11.58
C GLN A 35 2.24 -2.10 11.79
N GLU A 36 2.26 -2.88 10.72
CA GLU A 36 1.87 -4.30 10.71
C GLU A 36 3.12 -5.19 10.70
N GLU A 37 2.99 -6.41 11.24
CA GLU A 37 4.04 -7.41 11.12
C GLU A 37 4.27 -7.78 9.64
N ARG A 38 5.54 -8.00 9.27
CA ARG A 38 5.97 -8.06 7.87
C ARG A 38 5.23 -9.12 7.07
N THR A 39 4.85 -10.25 7.66
CA THR A 39 4.13 -11.33 6.97
C THR A 39 2.72 -10.91 6.57
N TYR A 40 1.98 -10.23 7.46
CA TYR A 40 0.67 -9.68 7.15
C TYR A 40 0.76 -8.53 6.13
N LEU A 41 1.74 -7.65 6.29
CA LEU A 41 1.96 -6.55 5.36
C LEU A 41 2.23 -7.03 3.93
N ARG A 42 3.03 -8.09 3.76
CA ARG A 42 3.26 -8.70 2.44
C ARG A 42 1.98 -9.19 1.80
N LYS A 43 1.10 -9.84 2.57
CA LYS A 43 -0.21 -10.29 2.08
C LYS A 43 -1.08 -9.10 1.68
N ARG A 44 -1.08 -8.04 2.49
CA ARG A 44 -1.86 -6.81 2.24
C ARG A 44 -1.41 -6.07 1.00
N ILE A 45 -0.11 -5.80 0.86
CA ILE A 45 0.46 -5.17 -0.33
C ILE A 45 0.16 -6.01 -1.59
N SER A 46 0.22 -7.33 -1.49
CA SER A 46 -0.16 -8.22 -2.60
C SER A 46 -1.66 -8.15 -2.93
N GLN A 47 -2.53 -7.88 -1.95
CA GLN A 47 -3.95 -7.62 -2.21
C GLN A 47 -4.17 -6.27 -2.87
N PHE A 48 -3.53 -5.21 -2.37
CA PHE A 48 -3.60 -3.87 -2.97
C PHE A 48 -3.10 -3.87 -4.41
N ALA A 49 -2.02 -4.59 -4.69
CA ALA A 49 -1.52 -4.72 -6.05
C ALA A 49 -2.51 -5.42 -6.99
N ARG A 50 -3.17 -6.49 -6.52
CA ARG A 50 -4.21 -7.17 -7.30
C ARG A 50 -5.47 -6.32 -7.49
N LYS A 51 -5.76 -5.42 -6.55
CA LYS A 51 -6.93 -4.52 -6.57
C LYS A 51 -6.65 -3.20 -7.29
N GLY A 52 -5.43 -2.97 -7.78
CA GLY A 52 -5.07 -1.75 -8.51
C GLY A 52 -4.69 -0.55 -7.64
N TRP A 53 -4.61 -0.72 -6.32
CA TRP A 53 -4.19 0.36 -5.39
C TRP A 53 -2.68 0.58 -5.37
N LEU A 54 -1.90 -0.45 -5.72
CA LEU A 54 -0.45 -0.39 -5.80
C LEU A 54 0.05 -1.00 -7.10
N PHE A 55 0.95 -0.31 -7.79
CA PHE A 55 1.62 -0.84 -8.99
C PHE A 55 3.08 -1.12 -8.67
N ARG A 56 3.48 -2.39 -8.71
CA ARG A 56 4.88 -2.76 -8.45
C ARG A 56 5.75 -2.34 -9.63
N ILE A 57 6.72 -1.46 -9.39
CA ILE A 57 7.67 -1.00 -10.41
C ILE A 57 9.02 -1.72 -10.34
N LYS A 58 9.43 -2.16 -9.14
CA LYS A 58 10.58 -3.06 -8.94
C LYS A 58 10.42 -3.86 -7.64
N LYS A 59 11.37 -4.73 -7.32
CA LYS A 59 11.33 -5.49 -6.05
C LYS A 59 11.29 -4.54 -4.85
N GLY A 60 10.22 -4.65 -4.06
CA GLY A 60 10.01 -3.86 -2.85
C GLY A 60 9.62 -2.40 -3.10
N VAL A 61 9.29 -1.99 -4.32
CA VAL A 61 8.89 -0.60 -4.62
C VAL A 61 7.63 -0.57 -5.46
N TYR A 62 6.72 0.31 -5.09
CA TYR A 62 5.36 0.41 -5.60
C TYR A 62 4.99 1.86 -5.88
N VAL A 63 4.09 2.06 -6.84
CA VAL A 63 3.40 3.33 -7.07
C VAL A 63 2.01 3.24 -6.45
N ILE A 64 1.62 4.24 -5.65
CA ILE A 64 0.25 4.42 -5.16
C ILE A 64 -0.57 5.04 -6.28
N SER A 65 -1.75 4.48 -6.56
CA SER A 65 -2.67 4.92 -7.61
C SER A 65 -4.02 5.39 -7.07
#